data_AF-A0A135V586-F1
#
_entry.id   AF-A0A135V586-F1
#
_cell.length_a   1.000
_cell.length_b   1.000
_cell.length_c   1.000
_cell.angle_alpha   90.00
_cell.angle_beta   90.00
_cell.angle_gamma   90.00
#
_symmetry.space_group_name_H-M   'P 1'
#
loop_
_entity.id
_entity.type
_entity.pdbx_description
1 polymer ?
#
loop_
_entity_poly.entity_id
_entity_poly.type
_entity_poly.pdbx_seq_one_letter_code
_entity_poly.pdbx_strand_id
1 'polypeptide(L)'
;MDDWQEAAFTSRHVHNRANMSNKGGRRGKRGGAFEVKRAFGRYDIKCPSATKVKGPTSEKSMGKSAGPSMDIFRLSDDGRGLLGQLSLPGVLEASVILTGNRKVLEDLISQFEENENEPEVSDESDENEGPVPKHDTREDEKKADDTHEEEEVDEESEKEEESEAEEHKRFKNFEKNSFRSPKFWFQWNGDVTSTTTSSLDDRASPTSSRETGRGYVVFSGNDCRSFKGTISYDSLGWKDVSLSGWKEVSMSERDVAFVWN
;
A
#
# COMPACT_ATOMS: atom_id res chain seq x y z
N MET A 1 20.64 -65.24 33.85
CA MET A 1 21.63 -65.36 32.76
C MET A 1 21.26 -64.30 31.76
N ASP A 2 22.26 -63.50 31.42
CA ASP A 2 22.18 -62.08 31.11
C ASP A 2 21.43 -61.71 29.81
N ASP A 3 20.44 -60.82 29.96
CA ASP A 3 19.71 -60.05 28.94
C ASP A 3 20.61 -59.01 28.23
N TRP A 4 21.86 -59.36 27.93
CA TRP A 4 22.74 -58.48 27.15
C TRP A 4 22.34 -58.43 25.67
N GLN A 5 21.61 -59.45 25.17
CA GLN A 5 21.11 -59.47 23.79
C GLN A 5 19.88 -58.56 23.59
N GLU A 6 18.95 -58.49 24.54
CA GLU A 6 17.79 -57.59 24.43
C GLU A 6 18.15 -56.10 24.66
N ALA A 7 19.19 -55.82 25.44
CA ALA A 7 19.78 -54.47 25.56
C ALA A 7 20.53 -54.00 24.30
N ALA A 8 21.05 -54.93 23.49
CA ALA A 8 21.79 -54.59 22.26
C ALA A 8 20.88 -54.14 21.12
N PHE A 9 19.62 -54.60 21.08
CA PHE A 9 18.65 -54.21 20.04
C PHE A 9 17.73 -53.05 20.44
N THR A 10 17.65 -52.70 21.73
CA THR A 10 16.81 -51.60 22.22
C THR A 10 17.57 -50.28 22.44
N SER A 11 18.91 -50.29 22.41
CA SER A 11 19.74 -49.10 22.66
C SER A 11 20.28 -48.38 21.41
N ARG A 12 19.69 -48.62 20.23
CA ARG A 12 19.96 -47.78 19.06
C ARG A 12 18.96 -46.64 19.00
N HIS A 13 19.21 -45.64 19.85
CA HIS A 13 18.75 -44.28 19.63
C HIS A 13 19.36 -43.79 18.31
N VAL A 14 18.65 -44.07 17.22
CA VAL A 14 18.96 -43.55 15.89
C VAL A 14 18.72 -42.05 15.94
N HIS A 15 19.78 -41.30 16.23
CA HIS A 15 19.90 -39.93 15.78
C HIS A 15 19.88 -39.95 14.25
N ASN A 16 18.68 -39.95 13.68
CA ASN A 16 18.47 -39.40 12.37
C ASN A 16 18.74 -37.91 12.50
N ARG A 17 20.00 -37.55 12.25
CA ARG A 17 20.45 -36.22 11.83
C ARG A 17 19.93 -35.98 10.42
N ALA A 18 18.60 -36.03 10.27
CA ALA A 18 17.88 -35.46 9.15
C ALA A 18 17.74 -33.97 9.47
N ASN A 19 18.41 -33.15 8.68
CA ASN A 19 18.26 -31.72 8.50
C ASN A 19 17.12 -31.08 9.32
N MET A 20 17.54 -30.36 10.37
CA MET A 20 16.87 -29.21 10.98
C MET A 20 15.38 -29.02 10.62
N SER A 21 14.52 -29.71 11.37
CA SER A 21 13.32 -29.14 11.99
C SER A 21 12.48 -28.15 11.17
N ASN A 22 11.85 -28.62 10.09
CA ASN A 22 10.51 -28.16 9.74
C ASN A 22 9.51 -28.93 10.63
N LYS A 23 8.60 -28.22 11.31
CA LYS A 23 7.61 -28.70 12.32
C LYS A 23 8.14 -28.91 13.74
N GLY A 24 8.39 -27.80 14.43
CA GLY A 24 8.27 -27.69 15.89
C GLY A 24 7.33 -26.54 16.25
N GLY A 25 6.28 -26.83 17.03
CA GLY A 25 5.57 -25.81 17.80
C GLY A 25 4.36 -25.15 17.11
N ARG A 26 3.18 -25.77 17.25
CA ARG A 26 1.88 -25.08 17.15
C ARG A 26 1.70 -24.06 18.29
N ARG A 27 2.46 -22.96 18.29
CA ARG A 27 2.25 -21.74 19.09
C ARG A 27 3.26 -20.68 18.64
N GLY A 28 2.89 -19.83 17.67
CA GLY A 28 3.78 -18.73 17.24
C GLY A 28 3.63 -18.19 15.81
N LYS A 29 2.48 -18.38 15.15
CA LYS A 29 2.21 -17.89 13.78
C LYS A 29 1.97 -16.35 13.76
N ARG A 30 2.85 -15.57 14.38
CA ARG A 30 2.76 -14.10 14.52
C ARG A 30 4.05 -13.34 14.14
N GLY A 31 4.99 -13.98 13.45
CA GLY A 31 6.31 -13.38 13.18
C GLY A 31 7.00 -13.85 11.91
N GLY A 32 6.23 -14.15 10.85
CA GLY A 32 6.83 -14.36 9.52
C GLY A 32 7.36 -13.06 8.92
N ALA A 33 8.03 -13.15 7.77
CA ALA A 33 8.41 -11.98 6.97
C ALA A 33 7.18 -11.07 6.74
N PHE A 34 7.45 -9.77 6.63
CA PHE A 34 6.44 -8.79 6.29
C PHE A 34 5.91 -9.06 4.88
N GLU A 35 4.60 -9.08 4.78
CA GLU A 35 3.88 -9.33 3.53
C GLU A 35 2.88 -8.18 3.38
N VAL A 36 3.05 -7.37 2.34
CA VAL A 36 2.28 -6.12 2.16
C VAL A 36 0.76 -6.37 2.09
N LYS A 37 0.34 -7.50 1.51
CA LYS A 37 -1.07 -7.92 1.44
C LYS A 37 -1.73 -8.04 2.82
N ARG A 38 -0.95 -8.20 3.90
CA ARG A 38 -1.47 -8.23 5.27
C ARG A 38 -1.93 -6.87 5.77
N ALA A 39 -1.52 -5.77 5.13
CA ALA A 39 -2.02 -4.43 5.44
C ALA A 39 -3.45 -4.21 4.93
N PHE A 40 -3.96 -5.02 3.99
CA PHE A 40 -5.30 -4.82 3.43
C PHE A 40 -6.43 -5.11 4.41
N GLY A 41 -7.41 -4.23 4.44
CA GLY A 41 -8.62 -4.36 5.23
C GLY A 41 -8.97 -3.09 6.00
N ARG A 42 -9.99 -3.24 6.84
CA ARG A 42 -10.56 -2.14 7.61
C ARG A 42 -9.96 -2.05 9.00
N TYR A 43 -9.58 -0.85 9.38
CA TYR A 43 -9.03 -0.47 10.67
C TYR A 43 -10.00 0.48 11.36
N ASP A 44 -10.34 0.18 12.60
CA ASP A 44 -11.00 1.14 13.49
C ASP A 44 -9.93 2.07 14.07
N ILE A 45 -10.23 3.36 14.11
CA ILE A 45 -9.28 4.42 14.41
C ILE A 45 -9.64 5.16 15.68
N LYS A 46 -8.61 5.41 16.48
CA LYS A 46 -8.63 6.39 17.55
C LYS A 46 -7.77 7.60 17.20
N CYS A 47 -8.43 8.75 17.07
CA CYS A 47 -7.80 10.06 16.96
C CYS A 47 -8.37 10.98 18.05
N PRO A 48 -7.65 11.17 19.19
CA PRO A 48 -8.14 11.98 20.30
C PRO A 48 -8.47 13.43 19.92
N SER A 49 -7.76 14.02 18.96
CA SER A 49 -8.08 15.39 18.52
C SER A 49 -9.38 15.44 17.72
N ALA A 50 -9.68 14.43 16.89
CA ALA A 50 -10.96 14.35 16.17
C ALA A 50 -12.15 14.27 17.13
N THR A 51 -12.02 13.52 18.23
CA THR A 51 -13.08 13.42 19.24
C THR A 51 -13.36 14.75 19.96
N LYS A 52 -12.39 15.68 20.03
CA LYS A 52 -12.59 17.00 20.63
C LYS A 52 -13.34 17.95 19.70
N VAL A 53 -13.15 17.82 18.39
CA VAL A 53 -13.83 18.64 17.38
C VAL A 53 -15.32 18.32 17.30
N LYS A 54 -15.70 17.05 17.52
CA LYS A 54 -17.10 16.59 17.43
C LYS A 54 -18.06 17.18 18.48
N GLY A 55 -17.57 17.88 19.51
CA GLY A 55 -18.40 18.46 20.57
C GLY A 55 -19.15 17.43 21.44
N PRO A 56 -19.61 17.79 22.65
CA PRO A 56 -20.30 16.87 23.57
C PRO A 56 -21.79 16.62 23.25
N THR A 57 -22.34 17.14 22.15
CA THR A 57 -23.80 17.26 21.93
C THR A 57 -24.38 16.41 20.80
N SER A 58 -23.61 15.54 20.15
CA SER A 58 -24.10 14.72 19.03
C SER A 58 -24.25 13.22 19.35
N GLU A 59 -24.65 12.86 20.57
CA GLU A 59 -24.97 11.47 20.92
C GLU A 59 -26.46 11.10 20.72
N LYS A 60 -27.35 12.07 20.43
CA LYS A 60 -28.81 11.85 20.48
C LYS A 60 -29.58 11.81 19.16
N SER A 61 -28.96 12.04 18.00
CA SER A 61 -29.67 11.82 16.73
C SER A 61 -28.71 11.51 15.60
N MET A 62 -28.63 10.24 15.22
CA MET A 62 -28.40 9.71 13.86
C MET A 62 -28.10 8.22 14.02
N GLY A 63 -28.88 7.36 13.37
CA GLY A 63 -28.70 5.91 13.43
C GLY A 63 -27.25 5.49 13.12
N LYS A 64 -26.78 4.39 13.73
CA LYS A 64 -25.44 3.75 13.59
C LYS A 64 -24.52 4.43 12.57
N SER A 65 -24.02 5.63 12.87
CA SER A 65 -23.01 6.25 12.02
C SER A 65 -21.74 5.44 12.20
N ALA A 66 -21.09 5.09 11.08
CA ALA A 66 -19.84 4.35 11.10
C ALA A 66 -18.83 5.10 11.98
N GLY A 67 -18.09 4.36 12.81
CA GLY A 67 -17.01 4.94 13.62
C GLY A 67 -15.84 5.43 12.76
N PRO A 68 -14.88 6.16 13.35
CA PRO A 68 -13.65 6.53 12.66
C PRO A 68 -12.94 5.29 12.15
N SER A 69 -12.57 5.27 10.88
CA SER A 69 -11.94 4.10 10.27
C SER A 69 -10.97 4.47 9.16
N MET A 70 -10.02 3.60 8.90
CA MET A 70 -9.17 3.62 7.72
C MET A 70 -9.31 2.30 7.00
N ASP A 71 -9.53 2.37 5.71
CA ASP A 71 -9.65 1.20 4.86
C ASP A 71 -8.49 1.18 3.88
N ILE A 72 -7.76 0.08 3.81
CA ILE A 72 -6.65 -0.12 2.88
C ILE A 72 -7.08 -1.21 1.92
N PHE A 73 -7.31 -0.86 0.65
CA PHE A 73 -8.00 -1.76 -0.28
C PHE A 73 -7.10 -2.41 -1.32
N ARG A 74 -6.07 -1.72 -1.86
CA ARG A 74 -5.19 -2.26 -2.90
C ARG A 74 -3.80 -1.62 -2.94
N LEU A 75 -2.92 -2.17 -3.77
CA LEU A 75 -1.66 -1.49 -4.14
C LEU A 75 -1.89 -0.46 -5.26
N SER A 76 -1.04 0.55 -5.33
CA SER A 76 -0.90 1.36 -6.54
C SER A 76 -0.50 0.48 -7.72
N ASP A 77 -0.73 0.95 -8.94
CA ASP A 77 -0.54 0.14 -10.16
C ASP A 77 0.93 -0.26 -10.35
N ASP A 78 1.86 0.58 -9.89
CA ASP A 78 3.29 0.33 -9.82
C ASP A 78 3.75 -0.55 -8.64
N GLY A 79 2.83 -0.94 -7.76
CA GLY A 79 3.07 -1.75 -6.57
C GLY A 79 3.89 -1.07 -5.46
N ARG A 80 4.18 0.23 -5.55
CA ARG A 80 5.07 0.94 -4.62
C ARG A 80 4.33 1.58 -3.43
N GLY A 81 3.01 1.73 -3.51
CA GLY A 81 2.16 2.34 -2.50
C GLY A 81 0.92 1.51 -2.17
N LEU A 82 0.36 1.76 -1.00
CA LEU A 82 -0.94 1.26 -0.56
C LEU A 82 -1.97 2.37 -0.74
N LEU A 83 -3.11 2.04 -1.33
CA LEU A 83 -4.22 2.95 -1.54
C LEU A 83 -5.32 2.67 -0.52
N GLY A 84 -5.90 3.73 0.02
CA GLY A 84 -6.85 3.65 1.12
C GLY A 84 -7.77 4.86 1.23
N GLN A 85 -8.69 4.77 2.18
CA GLN A 85 -9.58 5.86 2.58
C GLN A 85 -9.50 6.02 4.10
N LEU A 86 -9.52 7.26 4.57
CA LEU A 86 -9.58 7.63 5.98
C LEU A 86 -10.88 8.40 6.23
N SER A 87 -11.68 7.89 7.18
CA SER A 87 -12.91 8.53 7.62
C SER A 87 -12.80 8.83 9.12
N LEU A 88 -12.89 10.11 9.47
CA LEU A 88 -13.09 10.62 10.82
C LEU A 88 -14.46 11.33 10.83
N PRO A 89 -15.56 10.64 11.16
CA PRO A 89 -16.91 11.15 11.01
C PRO A 89 -17.12 12.53 11.65
N GLY A 90 -17.60 13.47 10.83
CA GLY A 90 -17.83 14.87 11.21
C GLY A 90 -16.56 15.73 11.24
N VAL A 91 -15.42 15.20 10.80
CA VAL A 91 -14.15 15.92 10.75
C VAL A 91 -13.49 15.78 9.38
N LEU A 92 -13.24 14.56 8.91
CA LEU A 92 -12.43 14.30 7.71
C LEU A 92 -12.98 13.09 6.94
N GLU A 93 -13.09 13.21 5.63
CA GLU A 93 -13.24 12.09 4.70
C GLU A 93 -12.23 12.26 3.58
N ALA A 94 -11.25 11.34 3.49
CA ALA A 94 -10.09 11.52 2.62
C ALA A 94 -9.63 10.23 1.98
N SER A 95 -9.09 10.37 0.77
CA SER A 95 -8.23 9.38 0.12
C SER A 95 -6.85 9.41 0.75
N VAL A 96 -6.21 8.25 0.88
CA VAL A 96 -4.88 8.10 1.51
C VAL A 96 -3.97 7.24 0.64
N ILE A 97 -2.73 7.72 0.44
CA ILE A 97 -1.64 6.96 -0.16
C ILE A 97 -0.59 6.70 0.92
N LEU A 98 -0.25 5.43 1.18
CA LEU A 98 0.78 5.04 2.12
C LEU A 98 1.97 4.38 1.42
N THR A 99 3.20 4.74 1.78
CA THR A 99 4.41 4.13 1.23
C THR A 99 5.47 3.90 2.30
N GLY A 100 6.36 2.94 2.07
CA GLY A 100 7.50 2.68 2.98
C GLY A 100 8.59 3.76 2.93
N ASN A 101 8.55 4.68 1.95
CA ASN A 101 9.62 5.64 1.67
C ASN A 101 9.03 7.00 1.25
N ARG A 102 9.48 8.09 1.89
CA ARG A 102 9.02 9.45 1.60
C ARG A 102 9.21 9.87 0.14
N LYS A 103 10.32 9.48 -0.50
CA LYS A 103 10.55 9.82 -1.92
C LYS A 103 9.51 9.17 -2.81
N VAL A 104 9.24 7.88 -2.56
CA VAL A 104 8.21 7.12 -3.28
C VAL A 104 6.81 7.71 -3.02
N LEU A 105 6.55 8.23 -1.82
CA LEU A 105 5.30 8.93 -1.53
C LEU A 105 5.16 10.18 -2.41
N GLU A 106 6.19 11.02 -2.44
CA GLU A 106 6.21 12.26 -3.23
C GLU A 106 6.04 11.95 -4.73
N ASP A 107 6.79 10.99 -5.26
CA ASP A 107 6.68 10.56 -6.66
C ASP A 107 5.26 10.06 -6.99
N LEU A 108 4.66 9.23 -6.12
CA LEU A 108 3.31 8.71 -6.35
C LEU A 108 2.25 9.82 -6.31
N ILE A 109 2.36 10.76 -5.37
CA ILE A 109 1.42 11.89 -5.30
C ILE A 109 1.48 12.71 -6.59
N SER A 110 2.68 13.02 -7.08
CA SER A 110 2.84 13.78 -8.33
C SER A 110 2.19 13.06 -9.51
N GLN A 111 2.31 11.73 -9.62
CA GLN A 111 1.63 10.96 -10.67
C GLN A 111 0.10 11.08 -10.62
N PHE A 112 -0.47 11.03 -9.42
CA PHE A 112 -1.92 11.18 -9.26
C PHE A 112 -2.40 12.63 -9.49
N GLU A 113 -1.59 13.63 -9.14
CA GLU A 113 -1.90 15.05 -9.41
C GLU A 113 -1.73 15.42 -10.90
N GLU A 114 -0.79 14.78 -11.61
CA GLU A 114 -0.58 14.97 -13.05
C GLU A 114 -1.70 14.33 -13.87
N ASN A 115 -2.14 13.12 -13.51
CA ASN A 115 -3.24 12.43 -14.19
C ASN A 115 -4.59 13.14 -14.07
N GLU A 116 -4.82 13.95 -13.03
CA GLU A 116 -6.04 14.76 -12.92
C GLU A 116 -6.00 16.04 -13.77
N ASN A 117 -4.82 16.44 -14.26
CA ASN A 117 -4.60 17.70 -14.98
C ASN A 117 -4.32 17.51 -16.48
N GLU A 118 -4.51 16.32 -17.06
CA GLU A 118 -4.42 16.18 -18.52
C GLU A 118 -5.53 17.01 -19.20
N PRO A 119 -5.18 18.06 -19.98
CA PRO A 119 -6.16 18.68 -20.85
C PRO A 119 -6.47 17.70 -21.99
N GLU A 120 -7.74 17.39 -22.21
CA GLU A 120 -8.19 16.77 -23.46
C GLU A 120 -7.85 17.70 -24.64
N VAL A 121 -6.68 17.51 -25.25
CA VAL A 121 -6.30 18.18 -26.49
C VAL A 121 -6.50 17.22 -27.65
N SER A 122 -7.72 17.32 -28.18
CA SER A 122 -8.09 17.28 -29.60
C SER A 122 -7.01 16.85 -30.60
N ASP A 123 -7.31 15.78 -31.33
CA ASP A 123 -6.92 15.57 -32.73
C ASP A 123 -6.86 16.89 -33.51
N GLU A 124 -5.68 17.29 -33.99
CA GLU A 124 -5.52 17.86 -35.34
C GLU A 124 -4.13 17.49 -35.89
N SER A 125 -4.17 16.89 -37.08
CA SER A 125 -3.09 16.49 -37.96
C SER A 125 -2.39 17.71 -38.56
N ASP A 126 -1.08 17.65 -38.87
CA ASP A 126 -0.62 18.02 -40.22
C ASP A 126 0.84 17.60 -40.49
N GLU A 127 1.05 17.19 -41.73
CA GLU A 127 2.26 16.68 -42.35
C GLU A 127 3.19 17.85 -42.77
N ASN A 128 4.52 17.68 -42.74
CA ASN A 128 5.32 18.19 -43.86
C ASN A 128 6.73 17.59 -43.98
N GLU A 129 7.10 17.36 -45.23
CA GLU A 129 8.28 16.70 -45.77
C GLU A 129 9.55 17.59 -45.80
N GLY A 130 10.72 16.94 -45.57
CA GLY A 130 12.03 17.14 -46.23
C GLY A 130 12.70 18.54 -46.29
N PRO A 131 13.97 18.67 -46.77
CA PRO A 131 14.82 17.70 -47.47
C PRO A 131 16.30 17.57 -46.96
N VAL A 132 16.96 16.51 -47.43
CA VAL A 132 18.40 16.14 -47.27
C VAL A 132 19.34 17.06 -48.08
N PRO A 133 20.67 17.11 -47.81
CA PRO A 133 21.60 16.35 -48.70
C PRO A 133 22.93 15.82 -48.08
N LYS A 134 23.33 14.61 -48.55
CA LYS A 134 24.66 14.02 -48.97
C LYS A 134 25.94 14.44 -48.19
N HIS A 135 26.92 13.60 -47.81
CA HIS A 135 27.71 12.54 -48.48
C HIS A 135 28.69 12.04 -47.36
N ASP A 136 29.04 10.77 -47.14
CA ASP A 136 30.09 10.07 -47.88
C ASP A 136 30.16 8.58 -47.48
N THR A 137 30.19 7.77 -48.51
CA THR A 137 30.49 6.34 -48.66
C THR A 137 31.77 5.87 -47.97
N ARG A 138 31.74 4.63 -47.42
CA ARG A 138 32.71 3.58 -47.78
C ARG A 138 32.20 2.20 -47.35
N GLU A 139 32.06 1.35 -48.35
CA GLU A 139 31.77 -0.07 -48.34
C GLU A 139 33.00 -0.86 -47.84
N ASP A 140 32.77 -1.96 -47.11
CA ASP A 140 33.45 -3.22 -47.44
C ASP A 140 32.64 -4.41 -46.90
N GLU A 141 32.30 -5.29 -47.84
CA GLU A 141 31.51 -6.51 -47.66
C GLU A 141 32.35 -7.64 -46.99
N LYS A 142 31.69 -8.56 -46.27
CA LYS A 142 31.51 -9.97 -46.72
C LYS A 142 30.90 -10.92 -45.68
N LYS A 143 29.88 -11.66 -46.17
CA LYS A 143 29.47 -13.06 -45.92
C LYS A 143 28.90 -13.42 -44.54
N ALA A 144 27.59 -13.67 -44.39
CA ALA A 144 26.79 -14.82 -44.84
C ALA A 144 27.02 -16.09 -44.00
N ASP A 145 26.05 -16.43 -43.14
CA ASP A 145 25.59 -17.81 -42.98
C ASP A 145 24.15 -17.85 -42.42
N ASP A 146 23.42 -18.85 -42.87
CA ASP A 146 21.98 -19.08 -42.87
C ASP A 146 21.64 -20.14 -41.83
N THR A 147 20.70 -19.90 -40.90
CA THR A 147 19.90 -20.98 -40.33
C THR A 147 18.56 -20.43 -39.80
N HIS A 148 17.51 -20.70 -40.57
CA HIS A 148 16.11 -20.60 -40.20
C HIS A 148 15.74 -21.81 -39.32
N GLU A 149 15.44 -21.60 -38.04
CA GLU A 149 14.65 -22.55 -37.25
C GLU A 149 13.51 -21.77 -36.58
N GLU A 150 12.31 -22.03 -37.08
CA GLU A 150 11.03 -21.56 -36.54
C GLU A 150 10.69 -22.43 -35.33
N GLU A 151 10.92 -21.93 -34.12
CA GLU A 151 10.24 -22.43 -32.92
C GLU A 151 9.10 -21.44 -32.61
N GLU A 152 7.86 -21.86 -32.90
CA GLU A 152 6.67 -21.21 -32.37
C GLU A 152 6.67 -21.39 -30.85
N VAL A 153 7.24 -20.41 -30.14
CA VAL A 153 7.15 -20.31 -28.69
C VAL A 153 5.80 -19.68 -28.38
N ASP A 154 5.00 -20.44 -27.65
CA ASP A 154 3.68 -20.11 -27.15
C ASP A 154 3.73 -18.85 -26.26
N GLU A 155 3.50 -17.68 -26.88
CA GLU A 155 3.57 -16.33 -26.25
C GLU A 155 2.52 -16.08 -25.14
N GLU A 156 1.65 -17.04 -24.83
CA GLU A 156 0.72 -16.94 -23.69
C GLU A 156 1.37 -17.35 -22.35
N SER A 157 2.42 -18.19 -22.35
CA SER A 157 3.02 -18.69 -21.11
C SER A 157 4.11 -17.76 -20.52
N GLU A 158 4.72 -16.89 -21.34
CA GLU A 158 5.77 -15.96 -20.89
C GLU A 158 5.21 -14.72 -20.18
N LYS A 159 3.97 -14.30 -20.48
CA LYS A 159 3.32 -13.17 -19.81
C LYS A 159 2.94 -13.48 -18.36
N GLU A 160 2.54 -14.73 -18.09
CA GLU A 160 2.25 -15.17 -16.71
C GLU A 160 3.53 -15.23 -15.88
N GLU A 161 4.62 -15.81 -16.40
CA GLU A 161 5.90 -15.89 -15.70
C GLU A 161 6.57 -14.51 -15.50
N GLU A 162 6.45 -13.59 -16.46
CA GLU A 162 6.95 -12.22 -16.30
C GLU A 162 6.12 -11.43 -15.26
N SER A 163 4.80 -11.62 -15.24
CA SER A 163 3.92 -11.01 -14.23
C SER A 163 4.22 -11.51 -12.82
N GLU A 164 4.48 -12.82 -12.65
CA GLU A 164 4.86 -13.41 -11.36
C GLU A 164 6.27 -12.96 -10.96
N ALA A 165 7.22 -12.91 -11.90
CA ALA A 165 8.58 -12.45 -11.63
C ALA A 165 8.62 -10.96 -11.25
N GLU A 166 7.77 -10.12 -11.86
CA GLU A 166 7.55 -8.75 -11.43
C GLU A 166 6.87 -8.66 -10.06
N GLU A 167 5.81 -9.44 -9.81
CA GLU A 167 5.14 -9.50 -8.50
C GLU A 167 6.16 -9.86 -7.41
N HIS A 168 7.00 -10.87 -7.67
CA HIS A 168 8.06 -11.30 -6.78
C HIS A 168 9.14 -10.22 -6.54
N LYS A 169 9.48 -9.41 -7.56
CA LYS A 169 10.38 -8.25 -7.39
C LYS A 169 9.72 -7.15 -6.58
N ARG A 170 8.44 -6.84 -6.85
CA ARG A 170 7.62 -5.87 -6.10
C ARG A 170 7.59 -6.23 -4.60
N PHE A 171 7.40 -7.50 -4.25
CA PHE A 171 7.41 -7.96 -2.85
C PHE A 171 8.79 -7.94 -2.20
N LYS A 172 9.86 -8.32 -2.91
CA LYS A 172 11.23 -8.32 -2.36
C LYS A 172 11.69 -6.93 -1.92
N ASN A 173 11.21 -5.88 -2.58
CA ASN A 173 11.50 -4.49 -2.18
C ASN A 173 10.91 -4.14 -0.80
N PHE A 174 9.76 -4.72 -0.42
CA PHE A 174 9.19 -4.59 0.93
C PHE A 174 9.84 -5.53 1.94
N GLU A 175 10.22 -6.74 1.51
CA GLU A 175 10.79 -7.78 2.38
C GLU A 175 12.14 -7.36 2.99
N LYS A 176 13.00 -6.64 2.25
CA LYS A 176 14.30 -6.18 2.78
C LYS A 176 14.19 -5.18 3.94
N ASN A 177 13.01 -4.62 4.22
CA ASN A 177 12.75 -3.71 5.33
C ASN A 177 12.01 -4.40 6.52
N SER A 178 11.85 -5.73 6.46
CA SER A 178 10.98 -6.54 7.34
C SER A 178 11.47 -6.80 8.77
N PHE A 179 12.65 -6.33 9.20
CA PHE A 179 13.21 -6.73 10.51
C PHE A 179 12.62 -5.99 11.72
N ARG A 180 11.78 -4.97 11.51
CA ARG A 180 11.09 -4.23 12.58
C ARG A 180 9.72 -3.76 12.09
N SER A 181 8.79 -3.60 13.04
CA SER A 181 7.50 -2.88 12.91
C SER A 181 7.36 -2.06 11.62
N PRO A 182 6.61 -2.54 10.60
CA PRO A 182 6.52 -1.88 9.30
C PRO A 182 6.06 -0.43 9.45
N LYS A 183 6.83 0.52 8.90
CA LYS A 183 6.52 1.95 8.93
C LYS A 183 6.14 2.44 7.54
N PHE A 184 5.03 3.15 7.47
CA PHE A 184 4.56 3.81 6.27
C PHE A 184 4.40 5.30 6.51
N TRP A 185 4.90 6.10 5.58
CA TRP A 185 4.53 7.51 5.44
C TRP A 185 3.26 7.58 4.63
N PHE A 186 2.41 8.55 4.90
CA PHE A 186 1.22 8.76 4.07
C PHE A 186 0.92 10.23 3.86
N GLN A 187 0.27 10.50 2.72
CA GLN A 187 -0.43 11.75 2.46
C GLN A 187 -1.92 11.41 2.33
N TRP A 188 -2.75 12.34 2.80
CA TRP A 188 -4.19 12.27 2.68
C TRP A 188 -4.68 13.52 1.96
N ASN A 189 -5.76 13.37 1.20
CA ASN A 189 -6.42 14.46 0.49
C ASN A 189 -7.93 14.23 0.53
N GLY A 190 -8.70 15.25 0.91
CA GLY A 190 -10.16 15.11 1.00
C GLY A 190 -10.88 16.22 1.75
N ASP A 191 -12.16 15.96 2.01
CA ASP A 191 -13.09 16.94 2.56
C ASP A 191 -12.99 17.02 4.08
N VAL A 192 -12.87 18.26 4.56
CA VAL A 192 -12.85 18.58 5.97
C VAL A 192 -14.08 19.38 6.33
N THR A 193 -14.82 18.89 7.32
CA THR A 193 -15.91 19.63 7.93
C THR A 193 -15.36 20.62 8.96
N SER A 194 -15.32 21.91 8.63
CA SER A 194 -14.99 22.95 9.61
C SER A 194 -16.20 23.24 10.50
N THR A 195 -16.10 22.89 11.77
CA THR A 195 -17.08 23.31 12.78
C THR A 195 -16.68 24.69 13.29
N THR A 196 -16.94 25.73 12.50
CA THR A 196 -16.65 27.10 12.93
C THR A 196 -17.57 27.42 14.11
N THR A 197 -17.01 27.49 15.33
CA THR A 197 -17.70 28.03 16.50
C THR A 197 -17.82 29.55 16.37
N SER A 198 -18.57 30.04 15.38
CA SER A 198 -19.04 31.42 15.42
C SER A 198 -20.25 31.47 16.34
N SER A 199 -20.00 31.89 17.57
CA SER A 199 -21.01 32.40 18.48
C SER A 199 -21.99 33.32 17.74
N LEU A 200 -23.29 33.09 17.95
CA LEU A 200 -24.41 33.95 17.56
C LEU A 200 -24.72 34.02 16.06
N ASP A 201 -25.01 32.90 15.39
CA ASP A 201 -26.07 32.84 14.37
C ASP A 201 -26.35 31.39 13.94
N ASP A 202 -27.55 30.92 14.22
CA ASP A 202 -27.98 29.51 14.19
C ASP A 202 -28.29 28.99 12.75
N ARG A 203 -27.51 29.41 11.75
CA ARG A 203 -27.86 29.15 10.33
C ARG A 203 -26.70 28.98 9.34
N ALA A 204 -25.45 28.92 9.78
CA ALA A 204 -24.35 28.58 8.89
C ALA A 204 -24.28 27.05 8.71
N SER A 205 -24.58 26.57 7.51
CA SER A 205 -24.31 25.18 7.12
C SER A 205 -22.81 24.88 7.27
N PRO A 206 -22.43 23.66 7.69
CA PRO A 206 -21.02 23.29 7.75
C PRO A 206 -20.38 23.47 6.37
N THR A 207 -19.39 24.34 6.28
CA THR A 207 -18.62 24.52 5.04
C THR A 207 -17.56 23.43 5.00
N SER A 208 -17.63 22.56 3.99
CA SER A 208 -16.55 21.61 3.69
C SER A 208 -15.48 22.29 2.85
N SER A 209 -14.22 22.22 3.28
CA SER A 209 -13.04 22.60 2.49
C SER A 209 -12.26 21.34 2.12
N ARG A 210 -11.71 21.31 0.91
CA ARG A 210 -10.82 20.24 0.47
C ARG A 210 -9.41 20.56 0.88
N GLU A 211 -8.78 19.65 1.60
CA GLU A 211 -7.48 19.88 2.22
C GLU A 211 -6.60 18.64 2.12
N THR A 212 -5.30 18.88 2.26
CA THR A 212 -4.27 17.84 2.23
C THR A 212 -3.47 17.86 3.52
N GLY A 213 -2.92 16.72 3.89
CA GLY A 213 -1.99 16.63 5.00
C GLY A 213 -1.19 15.35 5.00
N ARG A 214 -0.26 15.25 5.95
CA ARG A 214 0.72 14.16 5.99
C ARG A 214 0.74 13.47 7.34
N GLY A 215 1.25 12.25 7.34
CA GLY A 215 1.39 11.46 8.55
C GLY A 215 2.30 10.26 8.36
N TYR A 216 2.33 9.42 9.40
CA TYR A 216 2.93 8.10 9.30
C TYR A 216 2.18 7.11 10.18
N VAL A 217 2.26 5.83 9.84
CA VAL A 217 1.81 4.72 10.67
C VAL A 217 2.94 3.72 10.86
N VAL A 218 3.01 3.12 12.04
CA VAL A 218 3.96 2.09 12.41
C VAL A 218 3.16 0.90 12.95
N PHE A 219 3.13 -0.18 12.19
CA PHE A 219 2.47 -1.41 12.59
C PHE A 219 3.23 -2.08 13.73
N SER A 220 2.52 -2.59 14.74
CA SER A 220 3.11 -3.27 15.89
C SER A 220 3.82 -4.59 15.53
N GLY A 221 3.59 -5.10 14.32
CA GLY A 221 4.21 -6.33 13.81
C GLY A 221 3.89 -6.55 12.33
N ASN A 222 4.47 -7.61 11.79
CA ASN A 222 4.39 -7.97 10.37
C ASN A 222 3.02 -8.51 9.94
N ASP A 223 2.07 -8.66 10.87
CA ASP A 223 0.69 -9.05 10.61
C ASP A 223 -0.27 -7.87 10.49
N CYS A 224 0.25 -6.63 10.63
CA CYS A 224 -0.50 -5.39 10.46
C CYS A 224 -1.81 -5.33 11.27
N ARG A 225 -1.87 -5.98 12.45
CA ARG A 225 -3.09 -6.02 13.28
C ARG A 225 -3.39 -4.71 14.00
N SER A 226 -2.37 -3.94 14.31
CA SER A 226 -2.54 -2.64 14.94
C SER A 226 -1.40 -1.72 14.57
N PHE A 227 -1.64 -0.42 14.60
CA PHE A 227 -0.61 0.58 14.34
C PHE A 227 -0.72 1.77 15.30
N LYS A 228 0.39 2.48 15.42
CA LYS A 228 0.46 3.82 16.01
C LYS A 228 1.09 4.76 14.99
N GLY A 229 0.70 6.02 15.02
CA GLY A 229 1.09 6.97 14.00
C GLY A 229 0.77 8.39 14.39
N THR A 230 0.99 9.29 13.43
CA THR A 230 0.55 10.67 13.53
C THR A 230 -0.17 11.10 12.26
N ILE A 231 -1.03 12.09 12.41
CA ILE A 231 -1.67 12.82 11.32
C ILE A 231 -1.51 14.31 11.59
N SER A 232 -1.14 15.04 10.54
CA SER A 232 -1.09 16.49 10.53
C SER A 232 -2.16 17.04 9.61
N TYR A 233 -2.75 18.14 10.04
CA TYR A 233 -3.81 18.83 9.35
C TYR A 233 -3.78 20.33 9.70
N ASP A 234 -3.42 21.17 8.73
CA ASP A 234 -3.05 22.56 8.96
C ASP A 234 -4.24 23.45 9.36
N SER A 235 -5.40 23.35 8.71
CA SER A 235 -6.55 24.23 9.04
C SER A 235 -7.21 23.93 10.38
N LEU A 236 -7.07 22.72 10.92
CA LEU A 236 -7.43 22.43 12.32
C LEU A 236 -6.28 22.68 13.30
N GLY A 237 -5.12 23.15 12.84
CA GLY A 237 -3.93 23.35 13.67
C GLY A 237 -3.38 22.05 14.25
N TRP A 238 -3.67 20.91 13.63
CA TRP A 238 -3.17 19.62 14.07
C TRP A 238 -1.77 19.41 13.52
N LYS A 239 -0.79 19.39 14.42
CA LYS A 239 0.59 19.04 14.07
C LYS A 239 0.98 17.74 14.79
N ASP A 240 1.25 16.71 14.01
CA ASP A 240 1.68 15.39 14.49
C ASP A 240 0.76 14.82 15.58
N VAL A 241 -0.55 14.97 15.40
CA VAL A 241 -1.55 14.45 16.34
C VAL A 241 -1.53 12.94 16.34
N SER A 242 -1.63 12.34 17.53
CA SER A 242 -1.63 10.89 17.68
C SER A 242 -2.77 10.22 16.93
N LEU A 243 -2.43 9.22 16.14
CA LEU A 243 -3.35 8.33 15.43
C LEU A 243 -3.02 6.89 15.82
N SER A 244 -4.03 6.07 16.10
CA SER A 244 -3.82 4.63 16.31
C SER A 244 -4.99 3.85 15.77
N GLY A 245 -4.75 2.65 15.28
CA GLY A 245 -5.82 1.81 14.77
C GLY A 245 -5.62 0.32 15.05
N TRP A 246 -6.72 -0.41 15.05
CA TRP A 246 -6.77 -1.87 15.16
C TRP A 246 -7.55 -2.43 13.97
N LYS A 247 -7.03 -3.51 13.41
CA LYS A 247 -7.64 -4.17 12.26
C LYS A 247 -8.92 -4.88 12.71
N GLU A 248 -10.05 -4.42 12.19
CA GLU A 248 -11.35 -5.07 12.41
C GLU A 248 -11.48 -6.30 11.51
N VAL A 249 -11.16 -6.11 10.23
CA VAL A 249 -11.38 -7.12 9.20
C VAL A 249 -10.17 -7.16 8.27
N SER A 250 -9.57 -8.34 8.12
CA SER A 250 -8.64 -8.59 7.01
C SER A 250 -9.43 -8.84 5.74
N MET A 251 -9.04 -8.16 4.68
CA MET A 251 -9.64 -8.34 3.36
C MET A 251 -8.54 -8.72 2.36
N SER A 252 -8.93 -9.36 1.26
CA SER A 252 -8.09 -9.43 0.08
C SER A 252 -7.98 -8.04 -0.56
N GLU A 253 -7.10 -7.93 -1.54
CA GLU A 253 -7.12 -6.80 -2.46
C GLU A 253 -8.51 -6.62 -3.04
N ARG A 254 -8.97 -5.37 -3.12
CA ARG A 254 -10.26 -5.01 -3.69
C ARG A 254 -10.05 -3.97 -4.77
N ASP A 255 -10.63 -4.24 -5.92
CA ASP A 255 -10.68 -3.31 -7.03
C ASP A 255 -11.76 -2.25 -6.76
N VAL A 256 -11.40 -1.30 -5.91
CA VAL A 256 -12.22 -0.12 -5.59
C VAL A 256 -11.61 1.05 -6.34
N ALA A 257 -12.47 1.82 -7.02
CA ALA A 257 -12.06 3.07 -7.65
C ALA A 257 -11.41 3.98 -6.60
N PHE A 258 -10.16 4.37 -6.89
CA PHE A 258 -9.43 5.31 -6.06
C PHE A 258 -9.40 6.65 -6.77
N VAL A 259 -9.88 7.68 -6.08
CA VAL A 259 -9.88 9.05 -6.61
C VAL A 259 -8.95 9.87 -5.72
N TRP A 260 -7.85 10.36 -6.29
CA TRP A 260 -6.89 11.21 -5.58
C TRP A 260 -7.32 12.66 -5.65
N ASN A 261 -8.47 12.90 -5.04
CA ASN A 261 -9.07 14.20 -4.99
C ASN A 261 -8.31 15.10 -4.01
#